data_AF-A0A9Q8Q8Z5-F1
#
_entry.id   AF-A0A9Q8Q8Z5-F1
#
_cell.length_a   1.000
_cell.length_b   1.000
_cell.length_c   1.000
_cell.angle_alpha   90.00
_cell.angle_beta   90.00
_cell.angle_gamma   90.00
#
_symmetry.space_group_name_H-M   'P 1'
#
loop_
_entity.id
_entity.type
_entity.pdbx_description
1 polymer ?
#
loop_
_entity_poly.entity_id
_entity_poly.type
_entity_poly.pdbx_seq_one_letter_code
_entity_poly.pdbx_strand_id
1 'polypeptide(L)'
;MAATSSSSGSSFTSSSLGRPPTYSRSYVSPVDSTWTPTSGISTISAPSTGGSAAPQTSLRHLDLGPPGYQATITLFQDTPDERTVYLGPWEVVGSEQRRVLWQCSYQNELLEHYLPSDIPSEIHPHTLHSRHRQYHDPSDMERYLTFPEPHRIRYTTDEGVCIHDQYINVRYEFTSVEGSIQFQGDVRRRDMINYFDIDVAWTNVHGRTDGFGKVKGIGAIQRLKMWRDRYTTFHSISVLANKTDGQYREYDVHLFEGELRGRDDRAKQVRLNVRSRRGSAPDDNNPQRRFSFAQRVRPRMRSTGHAGHSPQDSPGPSQASVDIRYLSIQFSSRSDYRRFLEAWAYAHTSDRDFQGLPFPPNHFELPSPQMLPGLASELPSPSSPELSRSLDPVLEPDDQDPRG
;
A
#
# COMPACT_ATOMS: atom_id res chain seq x y z
N MET A 1 -19.78 85.21 4.12
CA MET A 1 -21.06 85.71 3.57
C MET A 1 -21.84 84.53 3.03
N ALA A 2 -23.16 84.54 3.25
CA ALA A 2 -24.22 83.65 2.74
C ALA A 2 -24.11 82.16 3.14
N ALA A 3 -24.95 81.62 4.02
CA ALA A 3 -26.42 81.45 3.96
C ALA A 3 -26.78 80.31 2.97
N THR A 4 -27.18 79.12 3.44
CA THR A 4 -28.49 78.70 3.98
C THR A 4 -29.24 77.85 2.96
N SER A 5 -29.80 76.76 3.48
CA SER A 5 -31.20 76.35 3.30
C SER A 5 -31.69 75.79 1.96
N SER A 6 -32.24 74.57 2.08
CA SER A 6 -33.62 74.22 1.73
C SER A 6 -33.91 73.53 0.40
N SER A 7 -34.21 72.23 0.55
CA SER A 7 -35.46 71.53 0.20
C SER A 7 -36.11 71.73 -1.18
N SER A 8 -36.36 70.60 -1.85
CA SER A 8 -37.60 70.21 -2.56
C SER A 8 -37.45 68.71 -2.87
N GLY A 9 -38.39 67.78 -2.66
CA GLY A 9 -39.85 67.87 -2.65
C GLY A 9 -40.38 67.35 -3.98
N SER A 10 -40.73 66.06 -4.07
CA SER A 10 -41.92 65.56 -4.80
C SER A 10 -41.94 64.02 -4.91
N SER A 11 -43.12 63.50 -4.63
CA SER A 11 -43.55 62.10 -4.60
C SER A 11 -44.05 61.66 -5.99
N PHE A 12 -43.92 60.38 -6.36
CA PHE A 12 -44.97 59.63 -7.06
C PHE A 12 -44.82 58.12 -6.82
N THR A 13 -45.95 57.50 -6.51
CA THR A 13 -46.20 56.06 -6.35
C THR A 13 -46.55 55.43 -7.70
N SER A 14 -45.98 54.25 -8.02
CA SER A 14 -46.73 53.09 -8.55
C SER A 14 -45.83 51.89 -8.84
N SER A 15 -46.13 50.80 -8.11
CA SER A 15 -46.36 49.43 -8.59
C SER A 15 -45.47 48.85 -9.70
N SER A 16 -44.68 47.83 -9.34
CA SER A 16 -44.94 46.45 -9.81
C SER A 16 -43.98 45.46 -9.16
N LEU A 17 -44.53 44.26 -8.96
CA LEU A 17 -43.97 43.10 -8.29
C LEU A 17 -42.67 42.58 -8.93
N GLY A 18 -41.81 42.02 -8.09
CA GLY A 18 -41.01 40.84 -8.46
C GLY A 18 -39.51 40.94 -8.23
N ARG A 19 -39.07 40.30 -7.13
CA ARG A 19 -37.70 39.84 -6.77
C ARG A 19 -36.74 40.86 -6.11
N PRO A 20 -36.29 40.57 -4.86
CA PRO A 20 -35.05 41.10 -4.29
C PRO A 20 -33.86 40.12 -4.52
N PRO A 21 -32.59 40.53 -4.32
CA PRO A 21 -31.67 40.69 -5.45
C PRO A 21 -30.33 39.94 -5.31
N THR A 22 -29.62 39.89 -6.43
CA THR A 22 -28.15 39.75 -6.54
C THR A 22 -27.41 40.91 -5.89
N TYR A 23 -26.28 40.66 -5.21
CA TYR A 23 -25.14 41.59 -5.25
C TYR A 23 -23.79 40.88 -5.25
N SER A 24 -22.99 41.29 -6.21
CA SER A 24 -21.60 40.94 -6.46
C SER A 24 -20.63 42.01 -5.92
N ARG A 25 -19.41 41.58 -5.55
CA ARG A 25 -18.14 42.31 -5.35
C ARG A 25 -18.00 43.17 -4.07
N SER A 26 -16.87 43.14 -3.37
CA SER A 26 -15.58 43.68 -3.85
C SER A 26 -14.34 43.14 -3.11
N TYR A 27 -13.21 43.12 -3.85
CA TYR A 27 -11.84 42.85 -3.42
C TYR A 27 -11.33 43.82 -2.34
N VAL A 28 -10.64 43.29 -1.31
CA VAL A 28 -9.40 43.85 -0.71
C VAL A 28 -8.60 42.69 -0.11
N SER A 29 -7.33 42.57 -0.47
CA SER A 29 -6.29 41.85 0.29
C SER A 29 -5.42 42.93 0.97
N PRO A 30 -4.79 42.70 2.15
CA PRO A 30 -3.49 42.01 2.09
C PRO A 30 -3.07 41.19 3.35
N VAL A 31 -2.14 40.26 3.09
CA VAL A 31 -1.01 39.77 3.91
C VAL A 31 -1.24 38.70 5.01
N ASP A 32 -0.57 37.57 4.76
CA ASP A 32 0.03 36.54 5.64
C ASP A 32 -0.77 35.92 6.80
N SER A 33 -1.09 34.63 6.63
CA SER A 33 -0.78 33.53 7.56
C SER A 33 -1.46 32.23 7.09
N THR A 34 -0.78 31.42 6.25
CA THR A 34 -1.33 30.11 5.83
C THR A 34 -0.78 28.99 6.71
N TRP A 35 -1.47 28.76 7.83
CA TRP A 35 -1.36 27.50 8.58
C TRP A 35 -2.74 27.15 9.15
N THR A 36 -3.49 26.27 8.46
CA THR A 36 -4.58 25.50 9.07
C THR A 36 -4.77 24.17 8.33
N PRO A 37 -4.77 23.02 9.03
CA PRO A 37 -5.44 21.82 8.60
C PRO A 37 -6.92 21.93 9.00
N THR A 38 -7.84 21.86 8.03
CA THR A 38 -9.27 21.70 8.30
C THR A 38 -9.53 20.28 8.82
N SER A 39 -9.47 20.12 10.14
CA SER A 39 -10.22 19.09 10.85
C SER A 39 -11.49 19.78 11.36
N GLY A 40 -12.63 19.44 10.78
CA GLY A 40 -13.94 19.86 11.29
C GLY A 40 -14.19 19.18 12.63
N ILE A 41 -13.78 19.84 13.71
CA ILE A 41 -14.23 19.52 15.06
C ILE A 41 -15.21 20.61 15.43
N SER A 42 -16.50 20.28 15.39
CA SER A 42 -17.57 21.13 15.88
C SER A 42 -17.35 21.41 17.36
N THR A 43 -17.08 22.68 17.68
CA THR A 43 -17.11 23.20 19.05
C THR A 43 -18.54 23.20 19.55
N ILE A 44 -18.87 22.33 20.50
CA ILE A 44 -20.15 22.35 21.21
C ILE A 44 -20.13 23.53 22.17
N SER A 45 -20.83 24.60 21.81
CA SER A 45 -21.18 25.70 22.71
C SER A 45 -22.21 25.22 23.73
N ALA A 46 -22.05 25.60 25.00
CA ALA A 46 -23.03 25.34 26.05
C ALA A 46 -24.38 26.03 25.77
N PRO A 47 -25.53 25.37 25.92
CA PRO A 47 -26.82 26.02 25.73
C PRO A 47 -27.22 26.79 27.00
N SER A 48 -27.41 28.10 26.82
CA SER A 48 -28.16 28.96 27.74
C SER A 48 -29.65 28.59 27.71
N THR A 49 -30.24 28.56 28.90
CA THR A 49 -31.62 28.24 29.24
C THR A 49 -32.66 29.02 28.40
N GLY A 50 -33.60 28.31 27.78
CA GLY A 50 -34.88 28.88 27.35
C GLY A 50 -35.52 28.25 26.10
N GLY A 51 -36.55 27.44 26.29
CA GLY A 51 -37.57 27.15 25.26
C GLY A 51 -37.50 25.80 24.57
N SER A 52 -38.60 25.04 24.65
CA SER A 52 -38.85 23.71 24.08
C SER A 52 -38.30 23.45 22.67
N ALA A 53 -37.40 22.47 22.57
CA ALA A 53 -37.47 21.35 21.63
C ALA A 53 -36.40 20.34 22.08
N ALA A 54 -36.79 19.12 22.43
CA ALA A 54 -35.83 18.06 22.75
C ALA A 54 -35.07 17.67 21.47
N PRO A 55 -33.73 17.81 21.38
CA PRO A 55 -32.97 17.04 20.43
C PRO A 55 -32.69 15.69 21.09
N GLN A 56 -33.42 14.66 20.68
CA GLN A 56 -32.94 13.30 20.90
C GLN A 56 -31.72 13.09 20.00
N THR A 57 -30.56 13.55 20.44
CA THR A 57 -29.30 12.92 20.06
C THR A 57 -29.21 11.62 20.85
N SER A 58 -29.94 10.60 20.40
CA SER A 58 -29.63 9.24 20.82
C SER A 58 -28.18 9.01 20.40
N LEU A 59 -27.29 8.88 21.39
CA LEU A 59 -25.95 8.38 21.16
C LEU A 59 -26.11 7.09 20.34
N ARG A 60 -25.53 7.03 19.14
CA ARG A 60 -25.64 5.85 18.28
C ARG A 60 -25.24 4.64 19.14
N HIS A 61 -26.11 3.64 19.18
CA HIS A 61 -25.87 2.39 19.89
C HIS A 61 -24.48 1.90 19.47
N LEU A 62 -23.63 1.60 20.46
CA LEU A 62 -22.28 1.12 20.21
C LEU A 62 -22.38 -0.22 19.49
N ASP A 63 -22.16 -0.21 18.19
CA ASP A 63 -22.17 -1.41 17.37
C ASP A 63 -20.81 -2.09 17.50
N LEU A 64 -20.78 -3.16 18.30
CA LEU A 64 -19.57 -3.94 18.56
C LEU A 64 -19.34 -5.02 17.49
N GLY A 65 -20.24 -5.14 16.52
CA GLY A 65 -20.24 -6.23 15.55
C GLY A 65 -20.60 -7.58 16.17
N PRO A 66 -20.87 -8.58 15.32
CA PRO A 66 -21.13 -9.95 15.74
C PRO A 66 -19.84 -10.63 16.19
N PRO A 67 -19.90 -11.62 17.10
CA PRO A 67 -18.70 -12.28 17.58
C PRO A 67 -17.93 -12.98 16.44
N GLY A 68 -16.60 -12.84 16.44
CA GLY A 68 -15.72 -13.57 15.51
C GLY A 68 -15.47 -12.89 14.16
N TYR A 69 -16.05 -11.71 13.89
CA TYR A 69 -15.68 -10.95 12.69
C TYR A 69 -14.21 -10.49 12.74
N GLN A 70 -13.59 -10.42 11.57
CA GLN A 70 -12.18 -10.09 11.37
C GLN A 70 -11.99 -8.71 10.73
N ALA A 71 -12.95 -8.26 9.91
CA ALA A 71 -12.92 -6.95 9.29
C ALA A 71 -14.32 -6.41 9.01
N THR A 72 -14.42 -5.13 8.66
CA THR A 72 -15.64 -4.53 8.10
C THR A 72 -15.36 -3.86 6.77
N ILE A 73 -16.40 -3.70 5.96
CA ILE A 73 -16.43 -2.88 4.75
C ILE A 73 -17.74 -2.10 4.69
N THR A 74 -17.69 -0.86 4.22
CA THR A 74 -18.89 -0.05 3.99
C THR A 74 -19.30 -0.11 2.52
N LEU A 75 -20.53 -0.55 2.26
CA LEU A 75 -21.19 -0.51 0.96
C LEU A 75 -22.12 0.69 0.88
N PHE A 76 -22.37 1.17 -0.36
CA PHE A 76 -23.24 2.32 -0.64
C PHE A 76 -22.88 3.57 0.18
N GLN A 77 -21.58 3.79 0.36
CA GLN A 77 -21.05 4.92 1.11
C GLN A 77 -21.64 6.26 0.62
N ASP A 78 -21.98 7.13 1.56
CA ASP A 78 -22.57 8.45 1.32
C ASP A 78 -23.97 8.40 0.65
N THR A 79 -24.68 7.27 0.76
CA THR A 79 -26.07 7.13 0.30
C THR A 79 -27.03 6.79 1.45
N PRO A 80 -28.35 6.94 1.26
CA PRO A 80 -29.33 6.49 2.26
C PRO A 80 -29.27 4.99 2.57
N ASP A 81 -28.72 4.19 1.65
CA ASP A 81 -28.61 2.73 1.75
C ASP A 81 -27.22 2.29 2.29
N GLU A 82 -26.44 3.22 2.86
CA GLU A 82 -25.12 2.93 3.43
C GLU A 82 -25.20 1.77 4.43
N ARG A 83 -24.37 0.74 4.20
CA ARG A 83 -24.39 -0.51 4.97
C ARG A 83 -22.98 -0.89 5.37
N THR A 84 -22.76 -1.14 6.65
CA THR A 84 -21.55 -1.81 7.12
C THR A 84 -21.76 -3.31 7.07
N VAL A 85 -20.89 -4.02 6.36
CA VAL A 85 -20.87 -5.48 6.30
C VAL A 85 -19.74 -5.97 7.18
N TYR A 86 -20.07 -6.91 8.07
CA TYR A 86 -19.16 -7.55 8.99
C TYR A 86 -18.61 -8.83 8.37
N LEU A 87 -17.30 -8.87 8.19
CA LEU A 87 -16.56 -9.89 7.45
C LEU A 87 -15.86 -10.82 8.44
N GLY A 88 -16.13 -12.12 8.32
CA GLY A 88 -15.47 -13.20 9.04
C GLY A 88 -14.22 -13.69 8.31
N PRO A 89 -13.95 -15.01 8.30
CA PRO A 89 -12.82 -15.59 7.57
C PRO A 89 -12.86 -15.31 6.07
N TRP A 90 -11.67 -15.25 5.46
CA TRP A 90 -11.52 -15.10 4.01
C TRP A 90 -10.83 -16.30 3.36
N GLU A 91 -11.05 -16.46 2.06
CA GLU A 91 -10.29 -17.35 1.19
C GLU A 91 -9.95 -16.62 -0.12
N VAL A 92 -8.70 -16.73 -0.58
CA VAL A 92 -8.31 -16.20 -1.90
C VAL A 92 -8.38 -17.34 -2.93
N VAL A 93 -9.30 -17.23 -3.88
CA VAL A 93 -9.59 -18.27 -4.87
C VAL A 93 -9.36 -17.78 -6.30
N GLY A 94 -9.24 -18.73 -7.23
CA GLY A 94 -9.04 -18.47 -8.66
C GLY A 94 -7.58 -18.28 -9.05
N SER A 95 -7.25 -18.63 -10.29
CA SER A 95 -5.94 -18.38 -10.92
C SER A 95 -6.01 -17.17 -11.85
N GLU A 96 -6.92 -17.18 -12.83
CA GLU A 96 -7.07 -16.10 -13.83
C GLU A 96 -8.03 -14.98 -13.39
N GLN A 97 -9.01 -15.31 -12.54
CA GLN A 97 -9.95 -14.34 -11.95
C GLN A 97 -9.85 -14.41 -10.43
N ARG A 98 -8.70 -13.96 -9.92
CA ARG A 98 -8.45 -14.00 -8.48
C ARG A 98 -9.47 -13.16 -7.75
N ARG A 99 -10.06 -13.73 -6.70
CA ARG A 99 -11.01 -13.04 -5.84
C ARG A 99 -10.84 -13.47 -4.40
N VAL A 100 -11.14 -12.57 -3.49
CA VAL A 100 -11.30 -12.88 -2.07
C VAL A 100 -12.76 -13.20 -1.81
N LEU A 101 -13.03 -14.35 -1.22
CA LEU A 101 -14.33 -14.71 -0.67
C LEU A 101 -14.30 -14.41 0.82
N TRP A 102 -15.21 -13.56 1.28
CA TRP A 102 -15.43 -13.29 2.69
C TRP A 102 -16.70 -13.98 3.14
N GLN A 103 -16.59 -14.82 4.17
CA GLN A 103 -17.76 -15.29 4.90
C GLN A 103 -18.29 -14.12 5.74
N CYS A 104 -19.51 -13.68 5.46
CA CYS A 104 -20.12 -12.57 6.18
C CYS A 104 -20.84 -13.07 7.44
N SER A 105 -21.44 -12.14 8.19
CA SER A 105 -21.89 -12.41 9.56
C SER A 105 -23.17 -13.21 9.68
N TYR A 106 -24.04 -13.17 8.67
CA TYR A 106 -25.19 -14.06 8.62
C TYR A 106 -24.83 -15.32 7.84
N GLN A 107 -25.38 -16.44 8.28
CA GLN A 107 -25.20 -17.72 7.62
C GLN A 107 -25.66 -17.60 6.15
N ASN A 108 -24.80 -18.00 5.22
CA ASN A 108 -24.97 -17.89 3.76
C ASN A 108 -24.72 -16.50 3.13
N GLU A 109 -24.43 -15.46 3.90
CA GLU A 109 -23.96 -14.20 3.30
C GLU A 109 -22.54 -14.34 2.78
N LEU A 110 -22.31 -13.77 1.59
CA LEU A 110 -21.03 -13.84 0.89
C LEU A 110 -20.67 -12.48 0.33
N LEU A 111 -19.43 -12.05 0.56
CA LEU A 111 -18.84 -10.92 -0.15
C LEU A 111 -17.68 -11.42 -1.01
N GLU A 112 -17.77 -11.19 -2.31
CA GLU A 112 -16.70 -11.45 -3.27
C GLU A 112 -15.98 -10.14 -3.59
N HIS A 113 -14.67 -10.10 -3.39
CA HIS A 113 -13.81 -9.01 -3.81
C HIS A 113 -12.93 -9.48 -4.97
N TYR A 114 -13.25 -9.02 -6.17
CA TYR A 114 -12.48 -9.33 -7.37
C TYR A 114 -11.20 -8.48 -7.42
N LEU A 115 -10.05 -9.15 -7.52
CA LEU A 115 -8.76 -8.49 -7.62
C LEU A 115 -8.53 -7.99 -9.06
N PRO A 116 -7.86 -6.83 -9.24
CA PRO A 116 -7.65 -6.22 -10.55
C PRO A 116 -6.64 -6.95 -11.45
N SER A 117 -5.78 -7.80 -10.87
CA SER A 117 -4.76 -8.57 -11.57
C SER A 117 -4.74 -10.02 -11.06
N ASP A 118 -4.48 -10.95 -11.98
CA ASP A 118 -4.18 -12.35 -11.71
C ASP A 118 -2.76 -12.52 -11.15
N ILE A 119 -1.87 -11.56 -11.37
CA ILE A 119 -0.49 -11.57 -10.88
C ILE A 119 -0.44 -11.04 -9.43
N PRO A 120 -0.12 -11.89 -8.43
CA PRO A 120 -0.16 -11.48 -7.02
C PRO A 120 0.78 -10.34 -6.64
N SER A 121 1.93 -10.22 -7.33
CA SER A 121 2.90 -9.15 -7.09
C SER A 121 2.42 -7.77 -7.54
N GLU A 122 1.41 -7.69 -8.42
CA GLU A 122 0.84 -6.43 -8.89
C GLU A 122 -0.21 -5.87 -7.93
N ILE A 123 -0.69 -6.68 -6.97
CA ILE A 123 -1.68 -6.23 -5.98
C ILE A 123 -0.99 -5.52 -4.83
N HIS A 124 -1.41 -4.28 -4.55
CA HIS A 124 -0.77 -3.44 -3.55
C HIS A 124 -1.75 -2.91 -2.49
N PRO A 125 -2.00 -3.70 -1.43
CA PRO A 125 -2.75 -3.21 -0.28
C PRO A 125 -2.03 -2.05 0.41
N HIS A 126 -2.74 -0.95 0.63
CA HIS A 126 -2.20 0.29 1.17
C HIS A 126 -2.66 0.54 2.60
N THR A 127 -1.71 0.93 3.45
CA THR A 127 -1.94 1.41 4.81
C THR A 127 -1.26 2.75 4.99
N LEU A 128 -1.87 3.62 5.78
CA LEU A 128 -1.41 4.99 5.96
C LEU A 128 -0.25 5.08 6.97
N HIS A 129 0.56 6.12 6.85
CA HIS A 129 1.58 6.45 7.85
C HIS A 129 0.94 6.84 9.19
N SER A 130 1.57 6.50 10.33
CA SER A 130 1.15 6.91 11.68
C SER A 130 0.88 8.41 11.89
N ARG A 131 1.46 9.32 11.10
CA ARG A 131 1.18 10.76 11.20
C ARG A 131 -0.28 11.12 10.90
N HIS A 132 -1.01 10.23 10.24
CA HIS A 132 -2.45 10.36 10.04
C HIS A 132 -3.26 10.13 11.33
N ARG A 133 -2.65 9.54 12.38
CA ARG A 133 -3.24 9.36 13.71
C ARG A 133 -2.16 9.53 14.80
N GLN A 134 -1.82 10.78 15.10
CA GLN A 134 -0.67 11.14 15.95
C GLN A 134 -0.75 10.67 17.42
N TYR A 135 -1.91 10.20 17.87
CA TYR A 135 -2.16 9.80 19.26
C TYR A 135 -2.52 8.32 19.41
N HIS A 136 -2.33 7.52 18.36
CA HIS A 136 -2.56 6.07 18.37
C HIS A 136 -1.24 5.32 18.23
N ASP A 137 -1.24 4.03 18.55
CA ASP A 137 -0.12 3.16 18.26
C ASP A 137 0.15 3.17 16.74
N PRO A 138 1.39 3.45 16.27
CA PRO A 138 1.71 3.40 14.85
C PRO A 138 1.31 2.12 14.12
N SER A 139 1.23 0.97 14.84
CA SER A 139 0.74 -0.29 14.28
C SER A 139 -0.76 -0.30 14.01
N ASP A 140 -1.58 0.48 14.73
CA ASP A 140 -3.03 0.51 14.51
C ASP A 140 -3.40 0.98 13.11
N MET A 141 -2.54 1.77 12.45
CA MET A 141 -2.74 2.14 11.06
C MET A 141 -2.75 0.94 10.11
N GLU A 142 -2.17 -0.21 10.46
CA GLU A 142 -2.24 -1.42 9.64
C GLU A 142 -3.64 -2.04 9.62
N ARG A 143 -4.50 -1.73 10.60
CA ARG A 143 -5.89 -2.21 10.59
C ARG A 143 -6.73 -1.58 9.47
N TYR A 144 -6.31 -0.42 8.96
CA TYR A 144 -7.05 0.34 7.96
C TYR A 144 -6.43 0.12 6.58
N LEU A 145 -7.02 -0.81 5.84
CA LEU A 145 -6.50 -1.26 4.56
C LEU A 145 -7.32 -0.68 3.41
N THR A 146 -6.64 -0.09 2.44
CA THR A 146 -7.26 0.41 1.21
C THR A 146 -6.52 -0.10 -0.02
N PHE A 147 -7.09 0.14 -1.19
CA PHE A 147 -6.44 -0.11 -2.47
C PHE A 147 -6.34 1.20 -3.27
N PRO A 148 -5.25 1.43 -4.03
CA PRO A 148 -5.08 2.66 -4.81
C PRO A 148 -6.15 2.86 -5.88
N GLU A 149 -6.67 1.76 -6.42
CA GLU A 149 -7.68 1.77 -7.48
C GLU A 149 -9.00 1.12 -7.02
N PRO A 150 -10.15 1.49 -7.64
CA PRO A 150 -11.42 0.86 -7.34
C PRO A 150 -11.43 -0.61 -7.75
N HIS A 151 -11.99 -1.47 -6.89
CA HIS A 151 -12.14 -2.90 -7.17
C HIS A 151 -13.60 -3.28 -7.22
N ARG A 152 -13.93 -4.33 -7.99
CA ARG A 152 -15.29 -4.85 -8.07
C ARG A 152 -15.61 -5.66 -6.82
N ILE A 153 -16.65 -5.24 -6.10
CA ILE A 153 -17.22 -5.95 -4.96
C ILE A 153 -18.58 -6.48 -5.36
N ARG A 154 -18.82 -7.78 -5.10
CA ARG A 154 -20.15 -8.37 -5.12
C ARG A 154 -20.56 -8.78 -3.72
N TYR A 155 -21.76 -8.43 -3.29
CA TYR A 155 -22.31 -8.87 -2.02
C TYR A 155 -23.68 -9.53 -2.22
N THR A 156 -23.80 -10.73 -1.69
CA THR A 156 -24.97 -11.59 -1.73
C THR A 156 -25.49 -11.78 -0.31
N THR A 157 -26.77 -11.52 -0.10
CA THR A 157 -27.44 -11.67 1.19
C THR A 157 -27.60 -13.15 1.57
N ASP A 158 -28.03 -13.41 2.79
CA ASP A 158 -28.39 -14.73 3.32
C ASP A 158 -29.48 -15.44 2.50
N GLU A 159 -30.40 -14.66 1.91
CA GLU A 159 -31.42 -15.13 0.97
C GLU A 159 -30.86 -15.52 -0.42
N GLY A 160 -29.56 -15.32 -0.67
CA GLY A 160 -28.93 -15.58 -1.96
C GLY A 160 -29.14 -14.47 -2.99
N VAL A 161 -29.65 -13.30 -2.59
CA VAL A 161 -29.91 -12.17 -3.48
C VAL A 161 -28.67 -11.28 -3.58
N CYS A 162 -28.19 -11.05 -4.80
CA CYS A 162 -27.11 -10.11 -5.07
C CYS A 162 -27.64 -8.67 -5.01
N ILE A 163 -27.31 -7.94 -3.97
CA ILE A 163 -27.76 -6.54 -3.77
C ILE A 163 -26.69 -5.50 -4.11
N HIS A 164 -25.43 -5.91 -4.24
CA HIS A 164 -24.32 -5.05 -4.64
C HIS A 164 -23.41 -5.79 -5.62
N ASP A 165 -23.12 -5.19 -6.77
CA ASP A 165 -22.13 -5.67 -7.75
C ASP A 165 -21.56 -4.46 -8.50
N GLN A 166 -20.59 -3.77 -7.89
CA GLN A 166 -20.05 -2.50 -8.40
C GLN A 166 -18.56 -2.35 -8.12
N TYR A 167 -17.91 -1.46 -8.86
CA TYR A 167 -16.55 -1.02 -8.57
C TYR A 167 -16.58 0.08 -7.51
N ILE A 168 -15.91 -0.15 -6.38
CA ILE A 168 -15.82 0.81 -5.27
C ILE A 168 -14.37 0.98 -4.81
N ASN A 169 -14.10 2.10 -4.14
CA ASN A 169 -12.84 2.27 -3.40
C ASN A 169 -12.89 1.39 -2.15
N VAL A 170 -12.28 0.21 -2.22
CA VAL A 170 -12.31 -0.76 -1.13
C VAL A 170 -11.55 -0.22 0.08
N ARG A 171 -12.24 -0.25 1.23
CA ARG A 171 -11.69 0.12 2.54
C ARG A 171 -12.11 -0.94 3.54
N TYR A 172 -11.13 -1.66 4.08
CA TYR A 172 -11.34 -2.61 5.17
C TYR A 172 -10.86 -2.00 6.48
N GLU A 173 -11.63 -2.20 7.54
CA GLU A 173 -11.20 -1.97 8.93
C GLU A 173 -11.12 -3.31 9.65
N PHE A 174 -9.91 -3.77 9.91
CA PHE A 174 -9.65 -5.02 10.61
C PHE A 174 -9.75 -4.86 12.12
N THR A 175 -10.23 -5.90 12.80
CA THR A 175 -10.27 -5.94 14.26
C THR A 175 -8.87 -6.08 14.87
N SER A 176 -7.92 -6.66 14.13
CA SER A 176 -6.54 -6.86 14.56
C SER A 176 -5.51 -6.50 13.48
N VAL A 177 -4.31 -6.09 13.92
CA VAL A 177 -3.17 -5.84 13.03
C VAL A 177 -2.73 -7.13 12.35
N GLU A 178 -2.66 -8.23 13.11
CA GLU A 178 -2.23 -9.53 12.60
C GLU A 178 -3.16 -10.05 11.48
N GLY A 179 -4.47 -9.93 11.65
CA GLY A 179 -5.44 -10.31 10.61
C GLY A 179 -5.26 -9.51 9.32
N SER A 180 -4.99 -8.19 9.43
CA SER A 180 -4.67 -7.36 8.25
C SER A 180 -3.37 -7.81 7.59
N ILE A 181 -2.32 -8.09 8.37
CA ILE A 181 -1.04 -8.56 7.83
C ILE A 181 -1.20 -9.87 7.06
N GLN A 182 -1.92 -10.83 7.64
CA GLN A 182 -2.18 -12.12 7.02
C GLN A 182 -2.99 -11.96 5.72
N PHE A 183 -4.07 -11.18 5.75
CA PHE A 183 -4.89 -10.89 4.58
C PHE A 183 -4.07 -10.27 3.43
N GLN A 184 -3.27 -9.25 3.75
CA GLN A 184 -2.40 -8.60 2.77
C GLN A 184 -1.41 -9.60 2.17
N GLY A 185 -0.87 -10.49 2.99
CA GLY A 185 0.02 -11.55 2.55
C GLY A 185 -0.66 -12.55 1.61
N ASP A 186 -1.87 -13.00 1.94
CA ASP A 186 -2.62 -13.96 1.13
C ASP A 186 -3.03 -13.40 -0.23
N VAL A 187 -3.48 -12.14 -0.27
CA VAL A 187 -3.81 -11.44 -1.51
C VAL A 187 -2.57 -11.33 -2.42
N ARG A 188 -1.39 -11.09 -1.84
CA ARG A 188 -0.12 -10.97 -2.58
C ARG A 188 0.62 -12.28 -2.80
N ARG A 189 0.19 -13.38 -2.17
CA ARG A 189 0.98 -14.62 -2.02
C ARG A 189 2.40 -14.37 -1.46
N ARG A 190 2.50 -13.48 -0.46
CA ARG A 190 3.76 -13.10 0.19
C ARG A 190 3.59 -13.05 1.71
N ASP A 191 4.68 -13.12 2.44
CA ASP A 191 4.69 -12.85 3.87
C ASP A 191 5.18 -11.43 4.10
N MET A 192 4.42 -10.61 4.84
CA MET A 192 4.92 -9.31 5.25
C MET A 192 5.92 -9.52 6.39
N ILE A 193 7.19 -9.20 6.12
CA ILE A 193 8.25 -9.32 7.13
C ILE A 193 8.20 -8.16 8.10
N ASN A 194 7.99 -6.94 7.57
CA ASN A 194 7.90 -5.75 8.40
C ASN A 194 7.31 -4.57 7.62
N TYR A 195 6.93 -3.52 8.36
CA TYR A 195 6.49 -2.24 7.82
C TYR A 195 7.12 -1.09 8.61
N PHE A 196 7.37 0.01 7.91
CA PHE A 196 8.14 1.13 8.42
C PHE A 196 7.53 2.46 8.01
N ASP A 197 7.45 3.39 8.94
CA ASP A 197 7.12 4.77 8.61
C ASP A 197 8.34 5.52 8.09
N ILE A 198 8.18 6.08 6.89
CA ILE A 198 9.22 6.83 6.20
C ILE A 198 8.76 8.26 5.93
N ASP A 199 9.64 9.21 6.22
CA ASP A 199 9.42 10.62 5.93
C ASP A 199 9.55 10.88 4.44
N VAL A 200 10.56 10.28 3.80
CA VAL A 200 10.80 10.41 2.37
C VAL A 200 11.62 9.23 1.82
N ALA A 201 11.30 8.79 0.62
CA ALA A 201 12.12 7.92 -0.22
C ALA A 201 12.46 8.64 -1.54
N TRP A 202 13.68 8.50 -2.03
CA TRP A 202 14.14 9.16 -3.27
C TRP A 202 15.21 8.34 -3.99
N THR A 203 15.41 8.60 -5.28
CA THR A 203 16.38 7.87 -6.11
C THR A 203 17.37 8.84 -6.76
N ASN A 204 18.28 8.35 -7.60
CA ASN A 204 19.13 9.22 -8.44
C ASN A 204 18.33 9.90 -9.56
N VAL A 205 17.29 9.27 -10.08
CA VAL A 205 16.43 9.83 -11.13
C VAL A 205 15.48 10.88 -10.52
N HIS A 206 14.92 10.55 -9.37
CA HIS A 206 13.99 11.40 -8.64
C HIS A 206 14.65 11.81 -7.32
N GLY A 207 15.57 12.78 -7.43
CA GLY A 207 16.35 13.28 -6.30
C GLY A 207 15.50 13.93 -5.21
N ARG A 208 16.05 13.96 -3.99
CA ARG A 208 15.44 14.71 -2.88
C ARG A 208 15.54 16.20 -3.18
N THR A 209 14.40 16.88 -3.22
CA THR A 209 14.34 18.34 -3.23
C THR A 209 13.87 18.83 -1.87
N ASP A 210 14.66 19.70 -1.25
CA ASP A 210 14.34 20.34 0.02
C ASP A 210 13.99 21.80 -0.29
N GLY A 211 12.70 22.10 -0.44
CA GLY A 211 12.20 23.47 -0.49
C GLY A 211 11.64 23.85 0.88
N PHE A 212 11.58 25.15 1.21
CA PHE A 212 10.99 25.68 2.45
C PHE A 212 9.72 24.89 2.87
N GLY A 213 9.91 23.97 3.83
CA GLY A 213 8.84 23.14 4.42
C GLY A 213 8.30 21.96 3.58
N LYS A 214 8.84 21.66 2.38
CA LYS A 214 8.38 20.53 1.54
C LYS A 214 9.55 19.70 1.02
N VAL A 215 9.85 18.62 1.75
CA VAL A 215 10.75 17.56 1.27
C VAL A 215 10.01 16.72 0.22
N LYS A 216 10.53 16.63 -1.00
CA LYS A 216 10.00 15.77 -2.06
C LYS A 216 11.04 14.77 -2.53
N GLY A 217 10.61 13.52 -2.69
CA GLY A 217 11.33 12.44 -3.37
C GLY A 217 10.34 11.71 -4.28
N ILE A 218 10.47 10.39 -4.43
CA ILE A 218 9.45 9.56 -5.09
C ILE A 218 8.23 9.38 -4.21
N GLY A 219 8.45 9.23 -2.90
CA GLY A 219 7.41 9.05 -1.90
C GLY A 219 7.71 9.88 -0.66
N ALA A 220 6.69 10.45 -0.03
CA ALA A 220 6.84 11.18 1.23
C ALA A 220 5.66 10.95 2.16
N ILE A 221 5.96 10.85 3.46
CA ILE A 221 5.03 10.47 4.54
C ILE A 221 4.29 9.20 4.12
N GLN A 222 5.05 8.12 3.98
CA GLN A 222 4.55 6.83 3.48
C GLN A 222 4.88 5.70 4.44
N ARG A 223 4.18 4.59 4.22
CA ARG A 223 4.51 3.31 4.82
C ARG A 223 5.26 2.46 3.81
N LEU A 224 6.50 2.10 4.13
CA LEU A 224 7.31 1.15 3.37
C LEU A 224 7.06 -0.25 3.93
N LYS A 225 6.90 -1.24 3.06
CA LYS A 225 6.70 -2.63 3.47
C LYS A 225 7.81 -3.51 2.90
N MET A 226 8.29 -4.45 3.70
CA MET A 226 9.21 -5.49 3.28
C MET A 226 8.46 -6.82 3.22
N TRP A 227 8.62 -7.52 2.10
CA TRP A 227 7.92 -8.75 1.81
C TRP A 227 8.93 -9.87 1.61
N ARG A 228 8.49 -11.09 1.88
CA ARG A 228 9.13 -12.32 1.43
C ARG A 228 8.17 -13.05 0.51
N ASP A 229 8.62 -13.39 -0.67
CA ASP A 229 7.84 -14.18 -1.61
C ASP A 229 7.67 -15.62 -1.09
N ARG A 230 6.44 -16.14 -1.03
CA ARG A 230 6.20 -17.49 -0.44
C ARG A 230 6.79 -18.61 -1.29
N TYR A 231 7.00 -18.39 -2.58
CA TYR A 231 7.51 -19.40 -3.50
C TYR A 231 9.02 -19.29 -3.66
N THR A 232 9.50 -18.11 -4.04
CA THR A 232 10.91 -17.89 -4.34
C THR A 232 11.74 -17.62 -3.09
N THR A 233 11.10 -17.32 -1.96
CA THR A 233 11.72 -16.90 -0.69
C THR A 233 12.52 -15.60 -0.76
N PHE A 234 12.60 -14.96 -1.94
CA PHE A 234 13.28 -13.68 -2.10
C PHE A 234 12.53 -12.56 -1.41
N HIS A 235 13.30 -11.59 -0.94
CA HIS A 235 12.74 -10.42 -0.28
C HIS A 235 12.60 -9.25 -1.26
N SER A 236 11.56 -8.45 -1.05
CA SER A 236 11.33 -7.20 -1.77
C SER A 236 10.92 -6.08 -0.81
N ILE A 237 11.09 -4.84 -1.24
CA ILE A 237 10.53 -3.67 -0.57
C ILE A 237 9.57 -2.95 -1.51
N SER A 238 8.41 -2.55 -0.99
CA SER A 238 7.42 -1.79 -1.74
C SER A 238 7.22 -0.40 -1.13
N VAL A 239 7.23 0.63 -1.98
CA VAL A 239 6.97 2.02 -1.60
C VAL A 239 6.00 2.68 -2.58
N LEU A 240 5.00 3.39 -2.07
CA LEU A 240 4.10 4.18 -2.89
C LEU A 240 4.80 5.47 -3.36
N ALA A 241 4.91 5.65 -4.68
CA ALA A 241 5.53 6.82 -5.29
C ALA A 241 4.53 7.99 -5.42
N ASN A 242 3.94 8.39 -4.27
CA ASN A 242 2.86 9.38 -4.18
C ASN A 242 3.27 10.82 -4.55
N LYS A 243 4.55 11.08 -4.83
CA LYS A 243 5.05 12.40 -5.28
C LYS A 243 5.40 12.43 -6.76
N THR A 244 5.30 11.29 -7.46
CA THR A 244 5.55 11.19 -8.90
C THR A 244 4.29 10.78 -9.65
N ASP A 245 4.06 9.48 -9.80
CA ASP A 245 3.04 8.84 -10.63
C ASP A 245 1.91 8.22 -9.78
N GLY A 246 2.05 8.20 -8.45
CA GLY A 246 1.08 7.60 -7.56
C GLY A 246 1.07 6.07 -7.59
N GLN A 247 2.08 5.45 -8.21
CA GLN A 247 2.16 3.99 -8.36
C GLN A 247 3.07 3.38 -7.29
N TYR A 248 2.82 2.12 -6.95
CA TYR A 248 3.75 1.39 -6.12
C TYR A 248 5.00 1.02 -6.92
N ARG A 249 6.15 1.16 -6.27
CA ARG A 249 7.43 0.68 -6.77
C ARG A 249 7.91 -0.44 -5.87
N GLU A 250 8.13 -1.58 -6.49
CA GLU A 250 8.69 -2.76 -5.88
C GLU A 250 10.16 -2.91 -6.29
N TYR A 251 11.02 -3.17 -5.31
CA TYR A 251 12.43 -3.44 -5.55
C TYR A 251 12.86 -4.68 -4.81
N ASP A 252 13.44 -5.64 -5.52
CA ASP A 252 13.97 -6.85 -4.91
C ASP A 252 15.25 -6.55 -4.14
N VAL A 253 15.36 -7.10 -2.94
CA VAL A 253 16.47 -6.87 -2.00
C VAL A 253 17.79 -7.32 -2.61
N HIS A 254 17.82 -8.48 -3.28
CA HIS A 254 19.03 -9.04 -3.90
C HIS A 254 19.68 -8.15 -4.98
N LEU A 255 18.96 -7.17 -5.52
CA LEU A 255 19.48 -6.20 -6.50
C LEU A 255 20.35 -5.12 -5.85
N PHE A 256 20.29 -4.96 -4.53
CA PHE A 256 21.06 -3.96 -3.78
C PHE A 256 22.26 -4.57 -3.04
N GLU A 257 23.24 -3.72 -2.74
CA GLU A 257 24.35 -4.06 -1.87
C GLU A 257 23.83 -4.39 -0.46
N GLY A 258 24.28 -5.52 0.10
CA GLY A 258 23.87 -5.91 1.46
C GLY A 258 24.51 -5.07 2.55
N GLU A 259 25.71 -4.54 2.31
CA GLU A 259 26.41 -3.68 3.25
C GLU A 259 25.95 -2.23 3.12
N LEU A 260 25.33 -1.68 4.17
CA LEU A 260 24.78 -0.33 4.18
C LEU A 260 25.83 0.74 4.48
N ARG A 261 26.80 0.92 3.56
CA ARG A 261 27.89 1.91 3.70
C ARG A 261 27.40 3.37 3.69
N GLY A 262 26.29 3.64 3.03
CA GLY A 262 25.71 4.99 2.88
C GLY A 262 24.68 5.36 3.95
N ARG A 263 24.85 4.91 5.21
CA ARG A 263 23.91 5.22 6.30
C ARG A 263 24.30 6.49 7.07
N ASP A 264 23.31 7.27 7.46
CA ASP A 264 23.43 8.39 8.41
C ASP A 264 22.52 8.12 9.61
N ASP A 265 23.14 7.67 10.69
CA ASP A 265 22.47 7.33 11.93
C ASP A 265 21.77 8.53 12.60
N ARG A 266 22.36 9.72 12.49
CA ARG A 266 21.80 10.93 13.12
C ARG A 266 20.55 11.37 12.36
N ALA A 267 20.59 11.30 11.03
CA ALA A 267 19.46 11.65 10.19
C ALA A 267 18.42 10.52 10.04
N LYS A 268 18.71 9.31 10.57
CA LYS A 268 17.92 8.08 10.38
C LYS A 268 17.77 7.76 8.89
N GLN A 269 18.86 7.83 8.14
CA GLN A 269 18.86 7.64 6.69
C GLN A 269 19.69 6.43 6.29
N VAL A 270 19.23 5.74 5.25
CA VAL A 270 19.98 4.70 4.55
C VAL A 270 19.99 5.01 3.06
N ARG A 271 21.10 4.67 2.40
CA ARG A 271 21.19 4.61 0.94
C ARG A 271 21.47 3.18 0.53
N LEU A 272 20.52 2.58 -0.17
CA LEU A 272 20.61 1.27 -0.79
C LEU A 272 21.20 1.46 -2.19
N ASN A 273 22.45 1.05 -2.40
CA ASN A 273 23.08 1.13 -3.72
C ASN A 273 22.72 -0.11 -4.52
N VAL A 274 22.37 0.06 -5.79
CA VAL A 274 22.15 -1.06 -6.71
C VAL A 274 23.50 -1.71 -7.00
N ARG A 275 23.56 -3.05 -6.97
CA ARG A 275 24.76 -3.80 -7.33
C ARG A 275 25.08 -3.48 -8.78
N SER A 276 26.23 -2.87 -9.03
CA SER A 276 26.73 -2.74 -10.39
C SER A 276 26.98 -4.15 -10.94
N ARG A 277 26.34 -4.51 -12.06
CA ARG A 277 26.78 -5.68 -12.82
C ARG A 277 28.24 -5.41 -13.18
N ARG A 278 29.16 -6.22 -12.66
CA ARG A 278 30.54 -6.23 -13.14
C ARG A 278 30.47 -6.51 -14.65
N GLY A 279 30.77 -5.49 -15.46
CA GLY A 279 30.93 -5.61 -16.90
C GLY A 279 29.72 -5.14 -17.71
N SER A 280 29.59 -3.82 -17.89
CA SER A 280 29.12 -3.15 -19.12
C SER A 280 28.73 -1.69 -18.88
N ALA A 281 29.54 -0.94 -18.12
CA ALA A 281 29.51 0.51 -18.13
C ALA A 281 30.98 1.00 -18.14
N PRO A 282 31.36 1.96 -18.99
CA PRO A 282 32.71 2.50 -18.96
C PRO A 282 32.94 3.16 -17.59
N ASP A 283 34.09 2.86 -17.00
CA ASP A 283 34.59 3.48 -15.78
C ASP A 283 34.62 5.01 -15.94
N ASP A 284 33.67 5.71 -15.33
CA ASP A 284 33.78 7.16 -15.06
C ASP A 284 34.38 7.41 -13.66
N ASN A 285 35.38 6.60 -13.30
CA ASN A 285 36.27 6.90 -12.19
C ASN A 285 37.57 7.51 -12.73
N ASN A 286 37.50 8.78 -13.12
CA ASN A 286 38.69 9.62 -13.21
C ASN A 286 38.40 11.04 -12.68
N PRO A 287 38.88 11.39 -11.46
CA PRO A 287 38.64 12.71 -10.90
C PRO A 287 39.75 13.65 -11.36
N GLN A 288 39.80 14.01 -12.65
CA GLN A 288 40.65 15.09 -13.16
C GLN A 288 40.34 15.39 -14.63
N ARG A 289 39.57 16.46 -14.90
CA ARG A 289 39.86 17.50 -15.94
C ARG A 289 38.67 18.44 -16.18
N ARG A 290 38.84 19.65 -15.66
CA ARG A 290 38.58 20.99 -16.24
C ARG A 290 37.30 21.25 -17.06
N PHE A 291 36.57 22.26 -16.55
CA PHE A 291 35.66 23.17 -17.24
C PHE A 291 35.95 23.43 -18.72
N SER A 292 34.90 23.48 -19.55
CA SER A 292 34.81 24.33 -20.74
C SER A 292 33.34 24.56 -21.14
N PHE A 293 32.87 25.79 -20.98
CA PHE A 293 31.74 26.35 -21.72
C PHE A 293 32.18 26.59 -23.17
N ALA A 294 31.41 26.16 -24.18
CA ALA A 294 31.08 26.96 -25.38
C ALA A 294 30.30 26.18 -26.47
N GLN A 295 29.23 26.84 -26.93
CA GLN A 295 28.76 26.99 -28.32
C GLN A 295 28.12 25.84 -29.13
N ARG A 296 26.80 26.00 -29.28
CA ARG A 296 26.05 26.25 -30.54
C ARG A 296 26.17 25.28 -31.75
N VAL A 297 25.00 24.68 -32.05
CA VAL A 297 24.26 24.70 -33.35
C VAL A 297 24.76 23.87 -34.56
N ARG A 298 23.99 22.77 -34.82
CA ARG A 298 23.54 22.14 -36.11
C ARG A 298 24.55 21.36 -36.99
N PRO A 299 24.08 20.56 -38.00
CA PRO A 299 22.85 19.74 -38.14
C PRO A 299 23.09 18.31 -38.72
N ARG A 300 21.99 17.51 -38.75
CA ARG A 300 21.73 16.25 -39.50
C ARG A 300 22.52 16.00 -40.80
N MET A 301 23.02 14.77 -40.96
CA MET A 301 23.07 14.05 -42.24
C MET A 301 22.55 12.62 -42.08
N ARG A 302 21.67 12.22 -43.01
CA ARG A 302 21.19 10.85 -43.26
C ARG A 302 22.17 10.20 -44.25
N SER A 303 22.54 8.94 -44.03
CA SER A 303 22.81 8.02 -45.14
C SER A 303 22.32 6.61 -44.79
N THR A 304 21.57 6.05 -45.72
CA THR A 304 21.03 4.68 -45.79
C THR A 304 22.09 3.69 -46.27
N GLY A 305 22.05 2.43 -45.79
CA GLY A 305 22.70 1.33 -46.50
C GLY A 305 23.01 0.04 -45.72
N HIS A 306 22.09 -0.93 -45.83
CA HIS A 306 22.30 -2.38 -45.91
C HIS A 306 22.83 -3.22 -44.72
N ALA A 307 21.92 -4.11 -44.29
CA ALA A 307 22.05 -5.57 -44.15
C ALA A 307 23.09 -6.16 -43.17
N GLY A 308 22.56 -6.77 -42.12
CA GLY A 308 23.25 -7.68 -41.22
C GLY A 308 22.29 -8.19 -40.14
N HIS A 309 21.37 -9.08 -40.51
CA HIS A 309 20.58 -9.84 -39.55
C HIS A 309 21.50 -10.78 -38.76
N SER A 310 21.51 -10.62 -37.45
CA SER A 310 21.85 -11.68 -36.50
C SER A 310 20.74 -11.67 -35.45
N PRO A 311 19.97 -12.76 -35.30
CA PRO A 311 18.95 -12.86 -34.26
C PRO A 311 19.69 -13.24 -32.98
N GLN A 312 19.84 -12.29 -32.05
CA GLN A 312 20.40 -12.59 -30.74
C GLN A 312 19.44 -12.14 -29.66
N ASP A 313 18.81 -13.16 -29.08
CA ASP A 313 18.26 -13.27 -27.74
C ASP A 313 17.26 -12.21 -27.31
N SER A 314 15.98 -12.57 -27.49
CA SER A 314 14.91 -12.13 -26.62
C SER A 314 15.36 -12.26 -25.16
N PRO A 315 15.40 -11.19 -24.35
CA PRO A 315 15.57 -11.37 -22.92
C PRO A 315 14.33 -12.10 -22.43
N GLY A 316 14.51 -13.28 -21.85
CA GLY A 316 13.47 -13.96 -21.09
C GLY A 316 12.93 -13.05 -19.97
N PRO A 317 11.79 -13.40 -19.35
CA PRO A 317 11.04 -12.51 -18.47
C PRO A 317 11.69 -12.28 -17.09
N SER A 318 13.01 -12.38 -16.96
CA SER A 318 13.72 -12.26 -15.69
C SER A 318 14.85 -11.24 -15.80
N GLN A 319 14.72 -10.16 -15.02
CA GLN A 319 15.61 -8.99 -14.87
C GLN A 319 15.21 -7.76 -15.69
N ALA A 320 14.07 -7.15 -15.31
CA ALA A 320 13.91 -5.71 -15.51
C ALA A 320 15.09 -5.01 -14.79
N SER A 321 16.01 -4.43 -15.55
CA SER A 321 17.08 -3.62 -14.99
C SER A 321 16.44 -2.46 -14.24
N VAL A 322 16.63 -2.43 -12.92
CA VAL A 322 16.21 -1.31 -12.08
C VAL A 322 16.91 -0.05 -12.60
N ASP A 323 16.14 0.90 -13.17
CA ASP A 323 16.66 2.14 -13.79
C ASP A 323 17.10 3.20 -12.74
N ILE A 324 17.57 2.74 -11.59
CA ILE A 324 18.09 3.58 -10.53
C ILE A 324 19.45 3.04 -10.08
N ARG A 325 20.33 3.95 -9.68
CA ARG A 325 21.64 3.64 -9.08
C ARG A 325 21.53 3.44 -7.58
N TYR A 326 20.57 4.10 -6.94
CA TYR A 326 20.31 3.95 -5.52
C TYR A 326 18.86 4.27 -5.17
N LEU A 327 18.40 3.69 -4.06
CA LEU A 327 17.20 4.11 -3.32
C LEU A 327 17.66 4.63 -1.95
N SER A 328 17.33 5.87 -1.63
CA SER A 328 17.60 6.47 -0.32
C SER A 328 16.30 6.65 0.45
N ILE A 329 16.33 6.36 1.74
CA ILE A 329 15.17 6.34 2.63
C ILE A 329 15.51 7.11 3.90
N GLN A 330 14.62 8.00 4.32
CA GLN A 330 14.66 8.64 5.63
C GLN A 330 13.48 8.16 6.47
N PHE A 331 13.77 7.61 7.65
CA PHE A 331 12.77 7.04 8.54
C PHE A 331 12.20 8.08 9.50
N SER A 332 10.90 7.97 9.76
CA SER A 332 10.17 8.87 10.65
C SER A 332 10.63 8.71 12.10
N SER A 333 10.91 7.47 12.51
CA SER A 333 11.33 7.14 13.88
C SER A 333 12.70 6.43 13.92
N ARG A 334 13.39 6.51 15.06
CA ARG A 334 14.65 5.77 15.28
C ARG A 334 14.40 4.27 15.46
N SER A 335 13.23 3.87 15.95
CA SER A 335 12.82 2.47 16.07
C SER A 335 12.65 1.84 14.69
N ASP A 336 11.92 2.47 13.76
CA ASP A 336 11.75 1.97 12.39
C ASP A 336 13.08 1.85 11.66
N TYR A 337 13.95 2.85 11.81
CA TYR A 337 15.30 2.80 11.25
C TYR A 337 16.07 1.56 11.73
N ARG A 338 16.08 1.28 13.05
CA ARG A 338 16.80 0.12 13.61
C ARG A 338 16.20 -1.20 13.15
N ARG A 339 14.86 -1.33 13.23
CA ARG A 339 14.14 -2.51 12.74
C ARG A 339 14.40 -2.77 11.26
N PHE A 340 14.52 -1.71 10.46
CA PHE A 340 14.85 -1.83 9.05
C PHE A 340 16.27 -2.37 8.84
N LEU A 341 17.27 -1.87 9.59
CA LEU A 341 18.64 -2.39 9.48
C LEU A 341 18.72 -3.89 9.80
N GLU A 342 18.00 -4.34 10.83
CA GLU A 342 17.91 -5.75 11.22
C GLU A 342 17.21 -6.59 10.14
N ALA A 343 16.04 -6.14 9.68
CA ALA A 343 15.29 -6.83 8.63
C ALA A 343 16.07 -6.88 7.30
N TRP A 344 16.79 -5.81 6.95
CA TRP A 344 17.63 -5.74 5.76
C TRP A 344 18.79 -6.74 5.81
N ALA A 345 19.48 -6.82 6.96
CA ALA A 345 20.55 -7.78 7.16
C ALA A 345 20.01 -9.21 7.06
N TYR A 346 18.89 -9.51 7.72
CA TYR A 346 18.22 -10.80 7.67
C TYR A 346 17.81 -11.19 6.24
N ALA A 347 17.16 -10.29 5.50
CA ALA A 347 16.74 -10.51 4.12
C ALA A 347 17.93 -10.82 3.20
N HIS A 348 19.06 -10.12 3.37
CA HIS A 348 20.25 -10.42 2.59
C HIS A 348 20.95 -11.71 2.98
N THR A 349 20.94 -12.09 4.26
CA THR A 349 21.49 -13.39 4.66
C THR A 349 20.67 -14.52 4.06
N SER A 350 19.35 -14.46 4.17
CA SER A 350 18.45 -15.49 3.63
C SER A 350 18.48 -15.56 2.10
N ASP A 351 18.45 -14.42 1.41
CA ASP A 351 18.54 -14.39 -0.06
C ASP A 351 19.87 -14.97 -0.60
N ARG A 352 20.97 -14.86 0.17
CA ARG A 352 22.29 -15.39 -0.22
C ARG A 352 22.39 -16.90 -0.09
N ASP A 353 21.69 -17.49 0.87
CA ASP A 353 21.71 -18.93 1.10
C ASP A 353 21.13 -19.72 -0.10
N PHE A 354 20.24 -19.11 -0.89
CA PHE A 354 19.70 -19.67 -2.12
C PHE A 354 20.52 -19.37 -3.39
N GLN A 355 21.72 -18.80 -3.25
CA GLN A 355 22.70 -18.52 -4.33
C GLN A 355 22.14 -17.78 -5.57
N GLY A 356 21.01 -17.09 -5.44
CA GLY A 356 20.39 -16.38 -6.56
C GLY A 356 19.91 -17.30 -7.69
N LEU A 357 19.63 -18.58 -7.43
CA LEU A 357 18.98 -19.46 -8.40
C LEU A 357 17.49 -19.10 -8.46
N PRO A 358 16.98 -18.43 -9.52
CA PRO A 358 15.55 -18.24 -9.67
C PRO A 358 14.90 -19.62 -9.85
N PHE A 359 13.74 -19.81 -9.22
CA PHE A 359 12.91 -20.97 -9.49
C PHE A 359 12.56 -21.01 -10.99
N PRO A 360 12.41 -22.21 -11.60
CA PRO A 360 12.09 -22.33 -13.02
C PRO A 360 10.79 -21.57 -13.35
N PRO A 361 10.76 -20.80 -14.46
CA PRO A 361 9.61 -19.95 -14.81
C PRO A 361 8.33 -20.74 -15.15
N ASN A 362 8.43 -22.04 -15.43
CA ASN A 362 7.30 -22.90 -15.75
C ASN A 362 7.05 -23.88 -14.60
N HIS A 363 6.39 -23.44 -13.54
CA HIS A 363 5.92 -24.33 -12.48
C HIS A 363 4.41 -24.52 -12.58
N PHE A 364 3.97 -25.77 -12.45
CA PHE A 364 2.56 -26.13 -12.32
C PHE A 364 2.20 -26.04 -10.83
N GLU A 365 1.34 -25.11 -10.46
CA GLU A 365 0.67 -25.15 -9.17
C GLU A 365 -0.32 -26.32 -9.19
N LEU A 366 -0.15 -27.28 -8.28
CA LEU A 366 -1.15 -28.31 -8.09
C LEU A 366 -2.44 -27.65 -7.55
N PRO A 367 -3.63 -28.01 -8.05
CA PRO A 367 -4.87 -27.46 -7.54
C PRO A 367 -4.97 -27.66 -6.04
N SER A 368 -5.28 -26.59 -5.30
CA SER A 368 -5.56 -26.68 -3.87
C SER A 368 -6.64 -27.74 -3.64
N PRO A 369 -6.48 -28.65 -2.66
CA PRO A 369 -7.52 -29.63 -2.36
C PRO A 369 -8.82 -28.89 -2.00
N GLN A 370 -9.88 -29.19 -2.73
CA GLN A 370 -11.22 -28.67 -2.44
C GLN A 370 -11.63 -29.16 -1.05
N MET A 371 -11.70 -28.25 -0.07
CA MET A 371 -12.34 -28.58 1.18
C MET A 371 -13.85 -28.60 0.97
N LEU A 372 -14.42 -29.81 0.94
CA LEU A 372 -15.85 -29.97 1.04
C LEU A 372 -16.32 -29.44 2.41
N PRO A 373 -17.44 -28.70 2.48
CA PRO A 373 -17.98 -28.23 3.75
C PRO A 373 -18.24 -29.43 4.68
N GLY A 374 -17.56 -29.47 5.83
CA GLY A 374 -17.75 -30.51 6.85
C GLY A 374 -16.52 -31.36 7.19
N LEU A 375 -15.39 -31.19 6.49
CA LEU A 375 -14.11 -31.81 6.86
C LEU A 375 -13.18 -30.77 7.48
N ALA A 376 -13.58 -30.20 8.62
CA ALA A 376 -12.61 -29.63 9.54
C ALA A 376 -11.76 -30.80 10.04
N SER A 377 -10.60 -31.02 9.43
CA SER A 377 -9.62 -31.98 9.93
C SER A 377 -9.16 -31.46 11.29
N GLU A 378 -9.69 -32.02 12.37
CA GLU A 378 -9.15 -31.86 13.71
C GLU A 378 -7.67 -32.23 13.65
N LEU A 379 -6.80 -31.23 13.66
CA LEU A 379 -5.40 -31.45 13.97
C LEU A 379 -5.33 -31.86 15.44
N PRO A 380 -4.83 -33.06 15.79
CA PRO A 380 -4.68 -33.42 17.17
C PRO A 380 -3.61 -32.51 17.80
N SER A 381 -4.01 -31.81 18.86
CA SER A 381 -3.15 -31.03 19.73
C SER A 381 -1.88 -31.82 20.11
N PRO A 382 -0.70 -31.19 20.26
CA PRO A 382 0.58 -31.87 20.44
C PRO A 382 0.79 -32.45 21.86
N SER A 383 -0.27 -32.87 22.55
CA SER A 383 -0.20 -33.30 23.95
C SER A 383 -1.06 -34.54 24.27
N SER A 384 -0.89 -35.63 23.52
CA SER A 384 -1.34 -36.96 23.97
C SER A 384 -0.40 -38.07 23.49
N PRO A 385 0.09 -38.95 24.38
CA PRO A 385 1.09 -39.96 24.06
C PRO A 385 0.42 -41.32 23.79
N GLU A 386 -0.20 -41.48 22.63
CA GLU A 386 -0.59 -42.81 22.15
C GLU A 386 -0.43 -42.86 20.64
N LEU A 387 0.68 -43.44 20.18
CA LEU A 387 0.83 -44.10 18.87
C LEU A 387 2.24 -44.73 18.79
N SER A 388 2.52 -45.67 19.69
CA SER A 388 3.57 -46.65 19.50
C SER A 388 2.94 -47.95 19.00
N ARG A 389 2.62 -48.00 17.70
CA ARG A 389 2.48 -49.29 17.01
C ARG A 389 2.64 -49.19 15.49
N SER A 390 3.62 -49.96 15.04
CA SER A 390 3.77 -50.54 13.70
C SER A 390 4.40 -49.67 12.62
N LEU A 391 5.73 -49.57 12.66
CA LEU A 391 6.54 -49.63 11.45
C LEU A 391 7.35 -50.92 11.54
N ASP A 392 7.09 -51.86 10.64
CA ASP A 392 7.88 -53.10 10.51
C ASP A 392 9.31 -52.75 10.07
N PRO A 393 10.35 -53.30 10.72
CA PRO A 393 11.73 -53.04 10.32
C PRO A 393 12.11 -53.88 9.10
N VAL A 394 12.74 -53.22 8.13
CA VAL A 394 13.41 -53.82 6.98
C VAL A 394 14.65 -54.58 7.48
N LEU A 395 14.79 -55.85 7.09
CA LEU A 395 15.94 -56.70 7.40
C LEU A 395 17.16 -56.30 6.54
N GLU A 396 18.28 -55.98 7.20
CA GLU A 396 19.60 -55.89 6.56
C GLU A 396 20.14 -57.29 6.19
N PRO A 397 20.96 -57.41 5.12
CA PRO A 397 21.56 -58.69 4.74
C PRO A 397 22.83 -58.99 5.55
N ASP A 398 22.95 -60.24 6.03
CA ASP A 398 24.14 -60.76 6.71
C ASP A 398 25.38 -60.79 5.80
N ASP A 399 26.46 -60.15 6.25
CA ASP A 399 27.82 -60.37 5.73
C ASP A 399 28.30 -61.77 6.16
N GLN A 400 28.18 -62.74 5.25
CA GLN A 400 28.86 -64.03 5.40
C GLN A 400 30.33 -63.90 4.97
N ASP A 401 31.22 -63.89 5.95
CA ASP A 401 32.66 -64.01 5.79
C ASP A 401 33.02 -65.47 5.41
N PRO A 402 33.65 -65.76 4.25
CA PRO A 402 33.97 -67.12 3.87
C PRO A 402 35.43 -67.46 4.21
N ARG A 403 35.57 -68.26 5.28
CA ARG A 403 36.62 -69.28 5.50
C ARG A 403 38.05 -68.79 5.79
N GLY A 404 38.58 -69.20 6.95
CA GLY A 404 40.02 -69.26 7.23
C GLY A 404 40.33 -69.37 8.71
#